data_AF-A0A7W0LHM9-F1
#
_entry.id   AF-A0A7W0LHM9-F1
#
_cell.length_a   1.000
_cell.length_b   1.000
_cell.length_c   1.000
_cell.angle_alpha   90.00
_cell.angle_beta   90.00
_cell.angle_gamma   90.00
#
_symmetry.space_group_name_H-M   'P 1'
#
loop_
_entity.id
_entity.type
_entity.pdbx_description
1 polymer ?
#
loop_
_entity_poly.entity_id
_entity_poly.type
_entity_poly.pdbx_seq_one_letter_code
_entity_poly.pdbx_strand_id
1 'polypeptide(L)'
;NIIVGFSRLGGRPVGVVGNQPAQMAGVLDIDSSEKAARFVRFCDAFNIPLLTFCDVPGFLPGLNQEWGGIIRHGAKLLYAFTEATVPKLTVVTRKAYGGAYDVMSSKHMLADFNFAWPQAEVAVMGPEGAVNIIYRRDIQSSPTPDERRERLMDDYKARFANPYSAAERGYIDDVIVPHETRPKLIRALETLQTKRVAGPKRKHGNIPL
;
A
#
# COMPACT_ATOMS: atom_id res chain seq x y z
N ASN A 1 9.01 -7.56 -9.01
CA ASN A 1 7.62 -7.19 -8.61
C ASN A 1 7.47 -5.77 -8.06
N ILE A 2 8.52 -5.05 -7.65
CA ILE A 2 8.41 -3.61 -7.29
C ILE A 2 9.32 -2.71 -8.15
N ILE A 3 8.85 -1.52 -8.49
CA ILE A 3 9.57 -0.46 -9.19
C ILE A 3 10.00 0.59 -8.18
N VAL A 4 11.25 1.03 -8.29
CA VAL A 4 11.77 2.21 -7.58
C VAL A 4 12.54 3.07 -8.57
N GLY A 5 12.54 4.39 -8.38
CA GLY A 5 13.31 5.30 -9.23
C GLY A 5 13.06 6.76 -8.93
N PHE A 6 13.88 7.63 -9.53
CA PHE A 6 13.73 9.08 -9.39
C PHE A 6 12.90 9.66 -10.53
N SER A 7 12.16 10.72 -10.21
CA SER A 7 11.42 11.50 -11.20
C SER A 7 11.31 12.96 -10.74
N ARG A 8 10.51 13.76 -11.45
CA ARG A 8 10.11 15.10 -11.02
C ARG A 8 8.60 15.28 -11.06
N LEU A 9 8.05 15.87 -10.00
CA LEU A 9 6.64 16.23 -9.88
C LEU A 9 6.54 17.75 -9.66
N GLY A 10 5.90 18.47 -10.58
CA GLY A 10 5.87 19.94 -10.51
C GLY A 10 7.27 20.57 -10.51
N GLY A 11 8.24 19.97 -11.21
CA GLY A 11 9.65 20.40 -11.24
C GLY A 11 10.50 19.96 -10.05
N ARG A 12 9.89 19.40 -8.99
CA ARG A 12 10.60 18.97 -7.77
C ARG A 12 11.04 17.52 -7.86
N PRO A 13 12.27 17.17 -7.44
CA PRO A 13 12.71 15.77 -7.36
C PRO A 13 11.79 14.95 -6.46
N VAL A 14 11.44 13.73 -6.88
CA VAL A 14 10.67 12.77 -6.09
C VAL A 14 11.26 11.36 -6.25
N GLY A 15 11.18 10.57 -5.18
CA GLY A 15 11.42 9.14 -5.22
C GLY A 15 10.10 8.41 -5.43
N VAL A 16 10.02 7.59 -6.47
CA VAL A 16 8.84 6.81 -6.81
C VAL A 16 9.02 5.38 -6.34
N VAL A 17 8.01 4.84 -5.65
CA VAL A 17 7.91 3.43 -5.28
C VAL A 17 6.57 2.91 -5.79
N GLY A 18 6.53 1.77 -6.49
CA GLY A 18 5.24 1.24 -6.94
C GLY A 18 5.27 -0.25 -7.26
N ASN A 19 4.19 -0.94 -6.95
CA ASN A 19 4.03 -2.34 -7.32
C ASN A 19 3.99 -2.48 -8.85
N GLN A 20 4.46 -3.61 -9.37
CA GLN A 20 4.41 -3.94 -10.80
C GLN A 20 3.47 -5.14 -11.01
N PRO A 21 2.17 -4.91 -11.28
CA PRO A 21 1.20 -5.98 -11.49
C PRO A 21 1.57 -6.95 -12.61
N ALA A 22 2.33 -6.52 -13.62
CA ALA A 22 2.80 -7.39 -14.69
C ALA A 22 3.95 -8.32 -14.29
N GLN A 23 4.43 -8.25 -13.04
CA GLN A 23 5.52 -9.07 -12.52
C GLN A 23 5.09 -9.70 -11.19
N MET A 24 4.82 -11.01 -11.20
CA MET A 24 4.30 -11.77 -10.05
C MET A 24 3.03 -11.15 -9.44
N ALA A 25 2.12 -10.65 -10.29
CA ALA A 25 0.87 -10.00 -9.87
C ALA A 25 1.04 -8.78 -8.94
N GLY A 26 2.25 -8.22 -8.82
CA GLY A 26 2.52 -7.07 -7.96
C GLY A 26 2.62 -7.38 -6.46
N VAL A 27 2.70 -8.66 -6.07
CA VAL A 27 2.92 -9.07 -4.67
C VAL A 27 4.18 -8.42 -4.09
N LEU A 28 4.28 -8.35 -2.77
CA LEU A 28 5.55 -8.12 -2.06
C LEU A 28 6.24 -9.46 -1.75
N ASP A 29 7.56 -9.47 -1.76
CA ASP A 29 8.42 -10.59 -1.40
C ASP A 29 9.68 -10.06 -0.70
N ILE A 30 10.59 -10.96 -0.34
CA ILE A 30 11.86 -10.59 0.32
C ILE A 30 12.61 -9.52 -0.51
N ASP A 31 12.85 -9.80 -1.79
CA ASP A 31 13.69 -8.96 -2.65
C ASP A 31 13.06 -7.59 -2.89
N SER A 32 11.76 -7.51 -3.15
CA SER A 32 11.07 -6.23 -3.28
C SER A 32 11.03 -5.43 -1.99
N SER A 33 10.86 -6.11 -0.84
CA SER A 33 10.84 -5.45 0.47
C SER A 33 12.19 -4.81 0.77
N GLU A 34 13.30 -5.52 0.56
CA GLU A 34 14.65 -4.98 0.76
C GLU A 34 14.98 -3.85 -0.23
N LYS A 35 14.67 -4.07 -1.52
CA LYS A 35 14.89 -3.08 -2.58
C LYS A 35 14.19 -1.76 -2.28
N ALA A 36 12.90 -1.81 -1.96
CA ALA A 36 12.12 -0.61 -1.69
C ALA A 36 12.52 0.03 -0.35
N ALA A 37 12.77 -0.75 0.70
CA ALA A 37 13.16 -0.22 2.00
C ALA A 37 14.45 0.60 1.91
N ARG A 38 15.47 0.09 1.20
CA ARG A 38 16.74 0.81 1.01
C ARG A 38 16.54 2.12 0.24
N PHE A 39 15.71 2.09 -0.81
CA PHE A 39 15.42 3.27 -1.62
C PHE A 39 14.64 4.34 -0.84
N VAL A 40 13.63 3.94 -0.05
CA VAL A 40 12.85 4.84 0.80
C VAL A 40 13.74 5.55 1.82
N ARG A 41 14.61 4.82 2.52
CA ARG A 41 15.54 5.42 3.50
C ARG A 41 16.56 6.35 2.84
N PHE A 42 17.00 6.05 1.61
CA PHE A 42 17.85 6.96 0.85
C PHE A 42 17.11 8.27 0.55
N CYS A 43 15.88 8.18 0.04
CA CYS A 43 15.09 9.39 -0.26
C CYS A 43 14.88 10.25 0.99
N ASP A 44 14.54 9.62 2.11
CA ASP A 44 14.35 10.32 3.38
C ASP A 44 15.63 11.02 3.86
N ALA A 45 16.76 10.30 3.87
CA ALA A 45 18.05 10.84 4.31
C ALA A 45 18.52 12.07 3.51
N PHE A 46 18.08 12.19 2.25
CA PHE A 46 18.44 13.30 1.36
C PHE A 46 17.27 14.25 1.08
N ASN A 47 16.24 14.25 1.91
CA ASN A 47 15.11 15.16 1.84
C ASN A 47 14.32 15.09 0.51
N ILE A 48 14.28 13.92 -0.12
CA ILE A 48 13.55 13.66 -1.37
C ILE A 48 12.15 13.16 -1.01
N PRO A 49 11.07 13.87 -1.39
CA PRO A 49 9.69 13.41 -1.22
C PRO A 49 9.44 12.04 -1.85
N LEU A 50 8.58 11.26 -1.22
CA LEU A 50 8.19 9.92 -1.66
C LEU A 50 6.81 9.94 -2.29
N LEU A 51 6.71 9.34 -3.48
CA LEU A 51 5.47 9.10 -4.20
C LEU A 51 5.28 7.60 -4.37
N THR A 52 4.24 7.06 -3.74
CA THR A 52 3.94 5.62 -3.72
C THR A 52 2.72 5.31 -4.58
N PHE A 53 2.82 4.33 -5.48
CA PHE A 53 1.69 3.77 -6.24
C PHE A 53 1.38 2.35 -5.75
N CYS A 54 0.20 2.15 -5.17
CA CYS A 54 -0.20 0.90 -4.53
C CYS A 54 -1.15 0.10 -5.45
N ASP A 55 -0.67 -1.07 -5.90
CA ASP A 55 -1.46 -2.13 -6.54
C ASP A 55 -0.89 -3.49 -6.11
N VAL A 56 -1.19 -3.86 -4.86
CA VAL A 56 -0.63 -5.02 -4.17
C VAL A 56 -1.74 -5.96 -3.67
N PRO A 57 -1.76 -7.23 -4.11
CA PRO A 57 -2.72 -8.21 -3.59
C PRO A 57 -2.28 -8.87 -2.28
N GLY A 58 -1.05 -8.64 -1.83
CA GLY A 58 -0.50 -9.26 -0.63
C GLY A 58 1.00 -9.55 -0.75
N PHE A 59 1.49 -10.42 0.14
CA PHE A 59 2.82 -11.00 0.05
C PHE A 59 2.80 -12.29 -0.76
N LEU A 60 3.92 -12.63 -1.40
CA LEU A 60 4.11 -13.86 -2.14
C LEU A 60 4.02 -15.06 -1.17
N PRO A 61 3.06 -15.98 -1.35
CA PRO A 61 3.02 -17.19 -0.53
C PRO A 61 4.14 -18.16 -0.91
N GLY A 62 4.71 -18.86 0.07
CA GLY A 62 5.59 -20.00 -0.18
C GLY A 62 6.58 -20.29 0.94
N LEU A 63 6.95 -21.56 1.10
CA LEU A 63 7.90 -22.02 2.13
C LEU A 63 9.24 -21.27 2.06
N ASN A 64 9.73 -21.01 0.83
CA ASN A 64 10.98 -20.28 0.63
C ASN A 64 10.91 -18.84 1.15
N GLN A 65 9.74 -18.18 1.11
CA GLN A 65 9.57 -16.84 1.67
C GLN A 65 9.59 -16.89 3.21
N GLU A 66 8.88 -17.85 3.79
CA GLU A 66 8.84 -18.04 5.25
C GLU A 66 10.23 -18.38 5.80
N TRP A 67 10.89 -19.40 5.25
CA TRP A 67 12.23 -19.82 5.69
C TRP A 67 13.31 -18.80 5.33
N GLY A 68 13.14 -18.04 4.25
CA GLY A 68 13.99 -16.91 3.90
C GLY A 68 13.86 -15.72 4.86
N GLY A 69 12.83 -15.71 5.72
CA GLY A 69 12.59 -14.68 6.72
C GLY A 69 11.78 -13.50 6.18
N ILE A 70 10.72 -13.74 5.40
CA ILE A 70 9.85 -12.68 4.89
C ILE A 70 9.34 -11.74 5.99
N ILE A 71 9.14 -12.24 7.22
CA ILE A 71 8.72 -11.42 8.37
C ILE A 71 9.70 -10.27 8.62
N ARG A 72 11.00 -10.56 8.77
CA ARG A 72 12.02 -9.53 9.03
C ARG A 72 12.27 -8.66 7.80
N HIS A 73 12.20 -9.24 6.59
CA HIS A 73 12.43 -8.52 5.35
C HIS A 73 11.29 -7.56 5.00
N GLY A 74 10.04 -8.02 5.07
CA GLY A 74 8.84 -7.19 4.89
C GLY A 74 8.77 -6.05 5.91
N ALA A 75 9.16 -6.32 7.16
CA ALA A 75 9.22 -5.30 8.20
C ALA A 75 10.23 -4.18 7.91
N LYS A 76 11.26 -4.40 7.07
CA LYS A 76 12.18 -3.32 6.66
C LYS A 76 11.46 -2.22 5.89
N LEU A 77 10.53 -2.57 5.00
CA LEU A 77 9.78 -1.59 4.21
C LEU A 77 8.80 -0.81 5.08
N LEU A 78 8.11 -1.50 5.98
CA LEU A 78 7.26 -0.88 7.01
C LEU A 78 8.07 0.11 7.87
N TYR A 79 9.23 -0.32 8.35
CA TYR A 79 10.14 0.51 9.14
C TYR A 79 10.62 1.73 8.33
N ALA A 80 10.99 1.54 7.06
CA ALA A 80 11.47 2.62 6.22
C ALA A 80 10.42 3.72 6.01
N PHE A 81 9.17 3.37 5.73
CA PHE A 81 8.11 4.36 5.56
C PHE A 81 7.70 5.04 6.87
N THR A 82 7.69 4.32 7.98
CA THR A 82 7.34 4.87 9.30
C THR A 82 8.45 5.75 9.89
N GLU A 83 9.72 5.43 9.62
CA GLU A 83 10.85 6.28 10.00
C GLU A 83 10.91 7.57 9.16
N ALA A 84 10.52 7.50 7.87
CA ALA A 84 10.66 8.60 6.95
C ALA A 84 9.85 9.84 7.37
N THR A 85 10.50 10.99 7.39
CA THR A 85 9.96 12.30 7.78
C THR A 85 9.72 13.23 6.59
N VAL A 86 10.28 12.91 5.41
CA VAL A 86 9.97 13.60 4.15
C VAL A 86 8.48 13.56 3.81
N PRO A 87 7.98 14.44 2.92
CA PRO A 87 6.63 14.32 2.39
C PRO A 87 6.39 12.94 1.75
N LYS A 88 5.28 12.31 2.11
CA LYS A 88 4.85 10.97 1.65
C LYS A 88 3.46 11.08 1.05
N LEU A 89 3.37 10.84 -0.25
CA LEU A 89 2.12 10.81 -1.02
C LEU A 89 1.89 9.40 -1.52
N THR A 90 0.68 8.87 -1.34
CA THR A 90 0.31 7.54 -1.82
C THR A 90 -0.91 7.63 -2.72
N VAL A 91 -0.90 6.86 -3.81
CA VAL A 91 -2.04 6.67 -4.72
C VAL A 91 -2.34 5.19 -4.80
N VAL A 92 -3.49 4.77 -4.27
CA VAL A 92 -4.00 3.41 -4.47
C VAL A 92 -4.67 3.36 -5.83
N THR A 93 -4.03 2.66 -6.78
CA THR A 93 -4.50 2.61 -8.18
C THR A 93 -5.46 1.45 -8.39
N ARG A 94 -5.29 0.35 -7.66
CA ARG A 94 -6.18 -0.82 -7.73
C ARG A 94 -6.15 -1.62 -6.42
N LYS A 95 -5.37 -2.71 -6.31
CA LYS A 95 -5.45 -3.59 -5.14
C LYS A 95 -4.66 -3.05 -3.95
N ALA A 96 -5.24 -3.15 -2.76
CA ALA A 96 -4.59 -2.78 -1.51
C ALA A 96 -5.10 -3.71 -0.40
N TYR A 97 -4.48 -4.88 -0.28
CA TYR A 97 -4.95 -5.92 0.63
C TYR A 97 -4.03 -6.15 1.84
N GLY A 98 -4.65 -6.22 3.02
CA GLY A 98 -4.05 -6.67 4.27
C GLY A 98 -2.77 -5.94 4.64
N GLY A 99 -1.82 -6.65 5.24
CA GLY A 99 -0.55 -6.06 5.68
C GLY A 99 0.27 -5.44 4.55
N ALA A 100 0.07 -5.88 3.29
CA ALA A 100 0.77 -5.28 2.16
C ALA A 100 0.28 -3.85 1.86
N TYR A 101 -1.02 -3.56 2.06
CA TYR A 101 -1.53 -2.18 2.01
C TYR A 101 -0.84 -1.30 3.04
N ASP A 102 -0.73 -1.77 4.29
CA ASP A 102 -0.07 -1.01 5.35
C ASP A 102 1.40 -0.73 5.02
N VAL A 103 2.11 -1.76 4.55
CA VAL A 103 3.52 -1.65 4.15
C VAL A 103 3.72 -0.68 2.98
N MET A 104 2.74 -0.52 2.09
CA MET A 104 2.82 0.41 0.94
C MET A 104 2.44 1.86 1.32
N SER A 105 2.95 2.34 2.45
CA SER A 105 2.79 3.74 2.92
C SER A 105 1.32 4.15 3.08
N SER A 106 0.54 3.34 3.81
CA SER A 106 -0.84 3.69 4.16
C SER A 106 -0.92 4.91 5.10
N LYS A 107 -2.13 5.43 5.33
CA LYS A 107 -2.37 6.50 6.31
C LYS A 107 -1.95 6.09 7.72
N HIS A 108 -2.13 4.81 8.05
CA HIS A 108 -1.70 4.22 9.32
C HIS A 108 -0.18 4.29 9.50
N MET A 109 0.57 4.25 8.39
CA MET A 109 2.03 4.36 8.37
C MET A 109 2.52 5.78 8.11
N LEU A 110 1.72 6.76 8.54
CA LEU A 110 2.08 8.19 8.58
C LEU A 110 2.31 8.82 7.21
N ALA A 111 1.69 8.28 6.15
CA ALA A 111 1.61 9.00 4.88
C ALA A 111 0.77 10.28 5.05
N ASP A 112 1.24 11.37 4.43
CA ASP A 112 0.61 12.68 4.61
C ASP A 112 -0.72 12.76 3.85
N PHE A 113 -0.69 12.38 2.56
CA PHE A 113 -1.87 12.25 1.72
C PHE A 113 -1.95 10.86 1.09
N ASN A 114 -3.12 10.22 1.22
CA ASN A 114 -3.51 9.00 0.53
C ASN A 114 -4.68 9.29 -0.40
N PHE A 115 -4.47 9.13 -1.70
CA PHE A 115 -5.52 9.17 -2.70
C PHE A 115 -5.86 7.77 -3.16
N ALA A 116 -7.10 7.56 -3.59
CA ALA A 116 -7.49 6.32 -4.26
C ALA A 116 -8.17 6.62 -5.59
N TRP A 117 -7.97 5.73 -6.57
CA TRP A 117 -8.79 5.72 -7.77
C TRP A 117 -10.15 5.05 -7.50
N PRO A 118 -11.19 5.29 -8.33
CA PRO A 118 -12.53 4.75 -8.06
C PRO A 118 -12.56 3.22 -8.08
N GLN A 119 -11.70 2.59 -8.90
CA GLN A 119 -11.55 1.13 -8.97
C GLN A 119 -10.64 0.53 -7.88
N ALA A 120 -10.17 1.33 -6.92
CA ALA A 120 -9.30 0.82 -5.87
C ALA A 120 -10.05 -0.11 -4.91
N GLU A 121 -9.43 -1.22 -4.58
CA GLU A 121 -9.96 -2.25 -3.70
C GLU A 121 -9.13 -2.24 -2.40
N VAL A 122 -9.58 -1.52 -1.38
CA VAL A 122 -8.93 -1.46 -0.06
C VAL A 122 -9.63 -2.43 0.87
N ALA A 123 -8.95 -3.50 1.29
CA ALA A 123 -9.57 -4.56 2.09
C ALA A 123 -8.59 -5.25 3.04
N VAL A 124 -9.12 -5.90 4.08
CA VAL A 124 -8.31 -6.68 5.05
C VAL A 124 -7.63 -7.90 4.41
N MET A 125 -8.27 -8.50 3.42
CA MET A 125 -7.73 -9.59 2.59
C MET A 125 -8.50 -9.65 1.27
N GLY A 126 -8.05 -10.49 0.34
CA GLY A 126 -8.75 -10.70 -0.93
C GLY A 126 -10.21 -11.14 -0.73
N PRO A 127 -11.17 -10.65 -1.53
CA PRO A 127 -12.60 -10.95 -1.36
C PRO A 127 -12.94 -12.43 -1.28
N GLU A 128 -12.30 -13.26 -2.11
CA GLU A 128 -12.50 -14.71 -2.11
C GLU A 128 -12.10 -15.35 -0.78
N GLY A 129 -10.93 -14.98 -0.25
CA GLY A 129 -10.45 -15.46 1.04
C GLY A 129 -11.37 -15.05 2.19
N ALA A 130 -11.83 -13.80 2.19
CA ALA A 130 -12.75 -13.29 3.21
C ALA A 130 -14.09 -14.04 3.19
N VAL A 131 -14.69 -14.20 2.00
CA VAL A 131 -15.98 -14.87 1.85
C VAL A 131 -15.92 -16.34 2.25
N ASN A 132 -14.86 -17.05 1.86
CA ASN A 132 -14.68 -18.46 2.23
C ASN A 132 -14.48 -18.68 3.74
N ILE A 133 -14.05 -17.66 4.48
CA ILE A 133 -13.92 -17.70 5.95
C ILE A 133 -15.24 -17.31 6.62
N ILE A 134 -15.78 -16.13 6.28
CA ILE A 134 -16.96 -15.54 6.93
C ILE A 134 -18.22 -16.37 6.66
N TYR A 135 -18.43 -16.76 5.41
CA TYR A 135 -19.64 -17.44 4.95
C TYR A 135 -19.42 -18.95 4.72
N ARG A 136 -18.38 -19.54 5.33
CA ARG A 136 -18.03 -20.95 5.14
C ARG A 136 -19.22 -21.89 5.26
N ARG A 137 -20.01 -21.73 6.33
CA ARG A 137 -21.19 -22.58 6.61
C ARG A 137 -22.30 -22.37 5.59
N ASP A 138 -22.60 -21.11 5.26
CA ASP A 138 -23.64 -20.74 4.28
C ASP A 138 -23.34 -21.33 2.90
N ILE A 139 -22.10 -21.17 2.43
CA ILE A 139 -21.63 -21.74 1.15
C ILE A 139 -21.74 -23.27 1.15
N GLN A 140 -21.31 -23.93 2.23
CA GLN A 140 -21.37 -25.38 2.34
C GLN A 140 -22.79 -25.94 2.43
N SER A 141 -23.72 -25.18 3.01
CA SER A 141 -25.14 -25.56 3.10
C SER A 141 -25.95 -25.22 1.83
N SER A 142 -25.36 -24.50 0.88
CA SER A 142 -26.05 -24.11 -0.35
C SER A 142 -26.19 -25.29 -1.32
N PRO A 143 -27.34 -25.46 -2.00
CA PRO A 143 -27.47 -26.41 -3.10
C PRO A 143 -26.63 -25.98 -4.33
N THR A 144 -26.27 -24.70 -4.42
CA THR A 144 -25.36 -24.16 -5.45
C THR A 144 -24.19 -23.40 -4.79
N PRO A 145 -23.19 -24.10 -4.23
CA PRO A 145 -22.09 -23.48 -3.48
C PRO A 145 -21.29 -22.46 -4.29
N ASP A 146 -21.03 -22.73 -5.57
CA ASP A 146 -20.20 -21.86 -6.40
C ASP A 146 -20.93 -20.55 -6.76
N GLU A 147 -22.19 -20.63 -7.19
CA GLU A 147 -23.03 -19.44 -7.41
C GLU A 147 -23.23 -18.64 -6.13
N ARG A 148 -23.40 -19.32 -4.99
CA ARG A 148 -23.52 -18.66 -3.69
C ARG A 148 -22.25 -17.93 -3.33
N ARG A 149 -21.08 -18.54 -3.57
CA ARG A 149 -19.77 -17.91 -3.34
C ARG A 149 -19.59 -16.67 -4.20
N GLU A 150 -19.90 -16.74 -5.49
CA GLU A 150 -19.75 -15.61 -6.42
C GLU A 150 -20.63 -14.43 -5.99
N ARG A 151 -21.92 -14.68 -5.68
CA ARG A 151 -22.82 -13.63 -5.18
C ARG A 151 -22.32 -12.97 -3.90
N LEU A 152 -21.81 -13.78 -2.96
CA LEU A 152 -21.25 -13.27 -1.71
C LEU A 152 -19.95 -12.47 -1.94
N MET A 153 -19.13 -12.87 -2.92
CA MET A 153 -17.94 -12.13 -3.32
C MET A 153 -18.28 -10.76 -3.92
N ASP A 154 -19.30 -10.69 -4.77
CA ASP A 154 -19.74 -9.42 -5.34
C ASP A 154 -20.33 -8.49 -4.29
N ASP A 155 -21.16 -9.01 -3.37
CA ASP A 155 -21.68 -8.23 -2.25
C ASP A 155 -20.54 -7.76 -1.32
N TYR A 156 -19.56 -8.63 -1.04
CA TYR A 156 -18.40 -8.26 -0.24
C TYR A 156 -17.56 -7.16 -0.92
N LYS A 157 -17.33 -7.26 -2.24
CA LYS A 157 -16.62 -6.21 -2.99
C LYS A 157 -17.38 -4.89 -2.94
N ALA A 158 -18.68 -4.92 -3.23
CA ALA A 158 -19.52 -3.73 -3.24
C ALA A 158 -19.53 -3.03 -1.88
N ARG A 159 -19.57 -3.76 -0.77
CA ARG A 159 -19.67 -3.18 0.59
C ARG A 159 -18.32 -2.85 1.22
N PHE A 160 -17.31 -3.71 1.03
CA PHE A 160 -16.09 -3.67 1.83
C PHE A 160 -14.83 -3.45 1.00
N ALA A 161 -14.70 -4.03 -0.19
CA ALA A 161 -13.50 -3.91 -1.02
C ALA A 161 -13.63 -2.80 -2.07
N ASN A 162 -13.90 -1.59 -1.59
CA ASN A 162 -14.01 -0.36 -2.39
C ASN A 162 -13.27 0.78 -1.65
N PRO A 163 -12.94 1.91 -2.31
CA PRO A 163 -12.16 2.95 -1.67
C PRO A 163 -13.01 3.83 -0.73
N TYR A 164 -14.33 3.84 -0.90
CA TYR A 164 -15.26 4.69 -0.16
C TYR A 164 -15.36 4.29 1.30
N SER A 165 -15.42 2.99 1.60
CA SER A 165 -15.43 2.48 2.98
C SER A 165 -14.16 2.86 3.76
N ALA A 166 -13.02 2.99 3.07
CA ALA A 166 -11.77 3.49 3.66
C ALA A 166 -11.75 5.03 3.76
N ALA A 167 -12.35 5.73 2.80
CA ALA A 167 -12.47 7.19 2.81
C ALA A 167 -13.40 7.69 3.92
N GLU A 168 -14.53 7.02 4.19
CA GLU A 168 -15.44 7.32 5.31
C GLU A 168 -14.74 7.29 6.68
N ARG A 169 -13.67 6.49 6.80
CA ARG A 169 -12.85 6.38 8.01
C ARG A 169 -11.67 7.34 8.05
N GLY A 170 -11.48 8.13 6.99
CA GLY A 170 -10.35 9.06 6.84
C GLY A 170 -9.00 8.37 6.52
N TYR A 171 -9.02 7.12 6.07
CA TYR A 171 -7.79 6.40 5.69
C TYR A 171 -7.36 6.77 4.25
N ILE A 172 -8.32 7.18 3.43
CA ILE A 172 -8.13 7.80 2.12
C ILE A 172 -8.63 9.23 2.23
N ASP A 173 -7.78 10.20 1.86
CA ASP A 173 -8.09 11.63 1.94
C ASP A 173 -9.07 12.07 0.84
N ASP A 174 -8.99 11.45 -0.34
CA ASP A 174 -9.91 11.73 -1.45
C ASP A 174 -9.94 10.56 -2.46
N VAL A 175 -11.10 10.32 -3.05
CA VAL A 175 -11.27 9.38 -4.17
C VAL A 175 -11.31 10.19 -5.46
N ILE A 176 -10.23 10.12 -6.24
CA ILE A 176 -10.00 10.98 -7.41
C ILE A 176 -10.07 10.17 -8.70
N VAL A 177 -10.53 10.79 -9.79
CA VAL A 177 -10.48 10.15 -11.10
C VAL A 177 -9.03 10.09 -11.62
N PRO A 178 -8.62 9.04 -12.36
CA PRO A 178 -7.20 8.82 -12.69
C PRO A 178 -6.48 10.00 -13.35
N HIS A 179 -7.15 10.76 -14.21
CA HIS A 179 -6.56 11.91 -14.91
C HIS A 179 -6.27 13.11 -13.98
N GLU A 180 -6.88 13.17 -12.80
CA GLU A 180 -6.64 14.21 -11.78
C GLU A 180 -5.43 13.92 -10.89
N THR A 181 -4.84 12.71 -10.98
CA THR A 181 -3.74 12.27 -10.13
C THR A 181 -2.58 13.28 -10.10
N ARG A 182 -2.12 13.72 -11.28
CA ARG A 182 -0.98 14.65 -11.37
C ARG A 182 -1.25 16.00 -10.71
N PRO A 183 -2.31 16.76 -11.05
CA PRO A 183 -2.56 18.05 -10.42
C PRO A 183 -2.84 17.94 -8.91
N LYS A 184 -3.50 16.87 -8.46
CA LYS A 184 -3.73 16.61 -7.02
C LYS A 184 -2.43 16.39 -6.27
N LEU A 185 -1.54 15.54 -6.80
CA LEU A 185 -0.24 15.27 -6.18
C LEU A 185 0.67 16.51 -6.14
N ILE A 186 0.64 17.36 -7.17
CA ILE A 186 1.41 18.62 -7.17
C ILE A 186 0.96 19.54 -6.03
N ARG A 187 -0.36 19.77 -5.90
CA ARG A 187 -0.91 20.60 -4.82
C ARG A 187 -0.61 20.02 -3.44
N ALA A 188 -0.78 18.72 -3.27
CA ALA A 188 -0.45 18.03 -2.04
C ALA A 188 1.03 18.22 -1.67
N LEU A 189 1.95 18.02 -2.64
CA LEU A 189 3.37 18.23 -2.43
C LEU A 189 3.71 19.69 -2.08
N GLU A 190 3.00 20.66 -2.68
CA GLU A 190 3.17 22.08 -2.38
C GLU A 190 2.84 22.43 -0.94
N THR A 191 1.76 21.86 -0.40
CA THR A 191 1.38 22.06 1.02
C THR A 191 2.38 21.45 2.00
N LEU A 192 3.14 20.42 1.58
CA LEU A 192 4.08 19.69 2.45
C LEU A 192 5.52 20.21 2.39
N GLN A 193 5.82 21.28 1.65
CA GLN A 193 7.19 21.77 1.51
C GLN A 193 7.83 22.21 2.83
N THR A 194 7.00 22.69 3.76
CA THR A 194 7.41 23.13 5.08
C THR A 194 7.23 22.05 6.15
N LYS A 195 6.91 20.81 5.76
CA LYS A 195 6.75 19.68 6.69
C LYS A 195 7.97 19.56 7.60
N ARG A 196 7.72 19.47 8.90
CA ARG A 196 8.70 19.17 9.95
C ARG A 196 8.07 18.16 10.90
N VAL A 197 8.74 17.04 11.11
CA VAL A 197 8.29 15.98 12.01
C VAL A 197 9.41 15.72 13.00
N ALA A 198 9.12 15.84 14.29
CA ALA A 198 10.07 15.49 15.34
C ALA A 198 10.03 13.96 15.57
N GLY A 199 11.19 13.33 15.62
CA GLY A 199 11.34 11.94 16.02
C GLY A 199 11.72 11.79 17.50
N PRO A 200 11.61 10.58 18.08
CA PRO A 200 12.12 10.30 19.41
C PRO A 200 13.64 10.52 19.50
N LYS A 201 14.13 11.01 20.64
CA LYS A 201 15.57 11.21 20.88
C LYS A 201 16.27 9.86 21.03
N ARG A 202 17.11 9.49 20.06
CA ARG A 202 17.90 8.24 20.03
C ARG A 202 19.16 8.42 19.20
N LYS A 203 20.18 7.57 19.41
CA LYS A 203 21.37 7.54 18.54
C LYS A 203 21.01 7.10 17.12
N HIS A 204 20.22 6.04 17.02
CA HIS A 204 19.60 5.51 15.81
C HIS A 204 18.48 4.54 16.24
N GLY A 205 17.65 4.08 15.29
CA GLY A 205 16.73 2.97 15.55
C GLY A 205 17.39 1.60 15.41
N ASN A 206 16.59 0.55 15.52
CA ASN A 206 17.02 -0.85 15.38
C ASN A 206 16.15 -1.55 14.33
N ILE A 207 16.35 -1.17 13.06
CA ILE A 207 15.65 -1.76 11.92
C ILE A 207 15.91 -3.27 11.86
N PRO A 208 14.95 -4.11 11.46
CA PRO A 208 15.21 -5.51 11.12
C PRO A 208 16.31 -5.65 10.06
N LEU A 209 17.17 -6.66 10.20
CA LEU A 209 18.30 -6.93 9.29
C LEU A 209 18.19 -8.32 8.63
#